data_AF-A0A965U3V4-F1
#
_entry.id   AF-A0A965U3V4-F1
#
_cell.length_a   1.000
_cell.length_b   1.000
_cell.length_c   1.000
_cell.angle_alpha   90.00
_cell.angle_beta   90.00
_cell.angle_gamma   90.00
#
_symmetry.space_group_name_H-M   'P 1'
#
loop_
_entity.id
_entity.type
_entity.pdbx_description
1 polymer ?
#
loop_
_entity_poly.entity_id
_entity_poly.type
_entity_poly.pdbx_seq_one_letter_code
_entity_poly.pdbx_strand_id
1 'polypeptide(L)'
;MNVFIKILLLAAAAVLCTAVVKEKVPALGLLLPIAAIVCAIVLLAPTAGALLKSVGRLYELSGLDSEMFSPLLKVICIGACAKIAAEVCRDAGEKGVAAKVELAAVMCGMLCAVPLVEQALHMIAAL
;
A
#
# COMPACT_ATOMS: atom_id res chain seq x y z
N MET A 1 9.83 16.19 4.19
CA MET A 1 9.58 16.36 5.65
C MET A 1 8.14 16.83 5.95
N ASN A 2 7.64 17.89 5.30
CA ASN A 2 6.28 18.42 5.57
C ASN A 2 5.11 17.46 5.31
N VAL A 3 5.27 16.51 4.39
CA VAL A 3 4.19 15.57 4.01
C VAL A 3 3.99 14.48 5.09
N PHE A 4 5.08 13.91 5.61
CA PHE A 4 5.02 12.93 6.71
C PHE A 4 4.36 13.53 7.96
N ILE A 5 4.66 14.79 8.29
CA ILE A 5 4.07 15.47 9.45
C ILE A 5 2.56 15.70 9.24
N LYS A 6 2.12 16.09 8.03
CA LYS A 6 0.69 16.23 7.71
C LYS A 6 -0.06 14.91 7.79
N ILE A 7 0.54 13.82 7.30
CA ILE A 7 -0.05 12.47 7.37
C ILE A 7 -0.15 12.03 8.83
N LEU A 8 0.88 12.26 9.65
CA LEU A 8 0.89 11.91 11.06
C LEU A 8 -0.17 12.67 11.86
N LEU A 9 -0.27 13.99 11.67
CA LEU A 9 -1.27 14.84 12.32
C LEU A 9 -2.70 14.45 11.95
N LEU A 10 -2.93 14.14 10.69
CA LEU A 10 -4.25 13.80 10.19
C LEU A 10 -4.65 12.36 10.56
N ALA A 11 -3.71 11.42 10.57
CA ALA A 11 -3.91 10.09 11.14
C ALA A 11 -4.23 10.17 12.64
N ALA A 12 -3.50 11.00 13.40
CA ALA A 12 -3.77 11.23 14.82
C ALA A 12 -5.18 11.83 15.03
N ALA A 13 -5.58 12.81 14.23
CA ALA A 13 -6.92 13.40 14.29
C ALA A 13 -8.01 12.38 13.93
N ALA A 14 -7.81 11.54 12.91
CA ALA A 14 -8.76 10.50 12.53
C ALA A 14 -8.90 9.43 13.62
N VAL A 15 -7.81 9.03 14.28
CA VAL A 15 -7.81 8.10 15.43
C VAL A 15 -8.53 8.70 16.63
N LEU A 16 -8.30 9.98 16.93
CA LEU A 16 -8.99 10.69 18.00
C LEU A 16 -10.50 10.80 17.73
N CYS A 17 -10.90 11.15 16.50
CA CYS A 17 -12.31 11.21 16.12
C CYS A 17 -12.99 9.83 16.18
N THR A 18 -12.31 8.76 15.76
CA THR A 18 -12.87 7.40 15.84
C THR A 18 -12.96 6.89 17.28
N ALA A 19 -12.01 7.24 18.15
CA ALA A 19 -12.05 6.89 19.57
C ALA A 19 -13.22 7.59 20.30
N VAL A 20 -13.42 8.89 20.07
CA VAL A 20 -14.50 9.66 20.73
C VAL A 20 -15.90 9.23 20.27
N VAL A 21 -16.06 8.82 19.01
CA VAL A 21 -17.37 8.42 18.49
C VAL A 21 -17.75 6.98 18.86
N LYS A 22 -16.77 6.07 19.02
CA LYS A 22 -17.02 4.70 19.51
C LYS A 22 -17.64 4.67 20.90
N GLU A 23 -17.34 5.65 21.76
CA GLU A 23 -17.85 5.73 23.13
C GLU A 23 -19.33 6.19 23.18
N LYS A 24 -19.82 6.90 22.15
CA LYS A 24 -21.14 7.54 22.16
C LYS A 24 -22.24 6.75 21.45
N VAL A 25 -21.94 5.89 20.46
CA VAL A 25 -22.99 5.19 19.68
C VAL A 25 -22.54 3.79 19.22
N PRO A 26 -22.83 2.71 19.96
CA PRO A 26 -22.43 1.33 19.58
C PRO A 26 -23.11 0.81 18.30
N ALA A 27 -24.25 1.39 17.90
CA ALA A 27 -24.97 1.03 16.67
C ALA A 27 -24.25 1.48 15.36
N LEU A 28 -23.25 2.38 15.45
CA LEU A 28 -22.43 2.82 14.31
C LEU A 28 -21.11 2.06 14.19
N GLY A 29 -20.92 0.99 14.97
CA GLY A 29 -19.65 0.26 15.10
C GLY A 29 -19.03 -0.25 13.79
N LEU A 30 -19.82 -0.40 12.72
CA LEU A 30 -19.35 -0.87 11.41
C LEU A 30 -19.16 0.25 10.37
N LEU A 31 -19.98 1.30 10.41
CA LEU A 31 -19.94 2.40 9.43
C LEU A 31 -18.77 3.36 9.67
N LEU A 32 -18.41 3.57 10.94
CA LEU A 32 -17.34 4.48 11.33
C LEU A 32 -15.92 4.04 10.89
N PRO A 33 -15.49 2.78 11.07
CA PRO A 33 -14.18 2.34 10.59
C PRO A 33 -14.09 2.42 9.06
N ILE A 34 -15.16 2.09 8.33
CA ILE A 34 -15.21 2.20 6.87
C ILE A 34 -15.01 3.66 6.43
N ALA A 35 -15.69 4.61 7.07
CA ALA A 35 -15.52 6.03 6.78
C ALA A 35 -14.09 6.53 7.07
N ALA A 36 -13.47 6.06 8.16
CA ALA A 36 -12.08 6.40 8.49
C ALA A 36 -11.09 5.85 7.45
N ILE A 37 -11.29 4.61 6.99
CA ILE A 37 -10.49 3.98 5.94
C ILE A 37 -10.63 4.75 4.62
N VAL A 38 -11.85 5.10 4.22
CA VAL A 38 -12.09 5.87 2.99
C VAL A 38 -11.42 7.25 3.06
N CYS A 39 -11.55 7.95 4.18
CA CYS A 39 -10.85 9.22 4.41
C CYS A 39 -9.33 9.06 4.32
N ALA A 40 -8.77 8.03 4.96
CA ALA A 40 -7.34 7.76 4.93
C ALA A 40 -6.83 7.51 3.49
N ILE A 41 -7.57 6.71 2.70
CA ILE A 41 -7.23 6.42 1.30
C ILE A 41 -7.25 7.69 0.45
N VAL A 42 -8.29 8.53 0.57
CA VAL A 42 -8.41 9.80 -0.18
C VAL A 42 -7.26 10.76 0.14
N LEU A 43 -6.82 10.79 1.41
CA LEU A 43 -5.72 11.67 1.85
C LEU A 43 -4.33 11.15 1.47
N LEU A 44 -4.18 9.82 1.34
CA LEU A 44 -2.95 9.19 0.87
C LEU A 44 -2.79 9.22 -0.67
N ALA A 45 -3.89 9.33 -1.42
CA ALA A 45 -3.91 9.38 -2.88
C ALA A 45 -2.94 10.39 -3.53
N PRO A 46 -2.88 11.67 -3.10
CA PRO A 46 -1.92 12.63 -3.68
C PRO A 46 -0.45 12.25 -3.40
N THR A 47 -0.19 11.61 -2.27
CA THR A 47 1.16 11.14 -1.89
C THR A 47 1.59 9.95 -2.74
N ALA A 48 0.67 9.01 -2.98
CA ALA A 48 0.89 7.90 -3.90
C ALA A 48 1.16 8.39 -5.34
N GLY A 49 0.43 9.42 -5.79
CA GLY A 49 0.67 10.06 -7.10
C GLY A 49 2.04 10.73 -7.20
N ALA A 50 2.52 11.37 -6.13
CA ALA A 50 3.86 11.97 -6.08
C ALA A 50 4.98 10.91 -6.09
N LEU A 51 4.78 9.79 -5.40
CA LEU A 51 5.68 8.64 -5.44
C LEU A 51 5.73 8.04 -6.85
N LEU A 52 4.59 7.77 -7.48
CA LEU A 52 4.51 7.24 -8.84
C LEU A 52 5.18 8.18 -9.86
N LYS A 53 4.98 9.50 -9.75
CA LYS A 53 5.70 10.47 -10.59
C LYS A 53 7.20 10.43 -10.39
N SER A 54 7.66 10.31 -9.15
CA SER A 54 9.09 10.22 -8.84
C SER A 54 9.68 8.94 -9.43
N VAL A 55 8.98 7.81 -9.26
CA VAL A 55 9.35 6.51 -9.81
C VAL A 55 9.38 6.53 -11.35
N GLY A 56 8.40 7.16 -12.00
CA GLY A 56 8.41 7.38 -13.45
C GLY A 56 9.59 8.25 -13.91
N ARG A 57 9.97 9.27 -13.14
CA ARG A 57 11.16 10.09 -13.44
C ARG A 57 12.47 9.31 -13.27
N LEU A 58 12.54 8.41 -12.29
CA LEU A 58 13.67 7.48 -12.15
C LEU A 58 13.73 6.48 -13.31
N TYR A 59 12.58 6.01 -13.80
CA TYR A 59 12.51 5.15 -14.98
C TYR A 59 13.11 5.83 -16.22
N GLU A 60 12.70 7.06 -16.52
CA GLU A 60 13.26 7.84 -17.64
C GLU A 60 14.78 8.06 -17.52
N LEU A 61 15.29 8.24 -16.30
CA LEU A 61 16.71 8.48 -16.04
C LEU A 61 17.56 7.21 -16.02
N SER A 62 16.95 6.06 -15.73
CA SER A 62 17.68 4.79 -15.55
C SER A 62 17.92 4.03 -16.85
N GLY A 63 17.22 4.39 -17.94
CA GLY A 63 17.32 3.70 -19.23
C GLY A 63 16.90 2.23 -19.15
N LEU A 64 16.19 1.84 -18.09
CA LEU A 64 15.72 0.48 -17.88
C LEU A 64 14.65 0.13 -18.91
N ASP A 65 14.74 -1.08 -19.47
CA ASP A 65 13.69 -1.56 -20.34
C ASP A 65 12.38 -1.74 -19.55
N SER A 66 11.26 -1.50 -20.25
CA SER A 66 9.91 -1.64 -19.72
C SER A 66 9.65 -3.03 -19.11
N GLU A 67 10.37 -4.03 -19.59
CA GLU A 67 10.32 -5.40 -19.11
C GLU A 67 10.81 -5.58 -17.66
N MET A 68 11.83 -4.83 -17.19
CA MET A 68 12.30 -4.88 -15.78
C MET A 68 11.49 -4.00 -14.85
N PHE A 69 10.97 -2.89 -15.37
CA PHE A 69 10.26 -1.92 -14.54
C PHE A 69 8.85 -2.40 -14.18
N SER A 70 8.16 -3.09 -15.09
CA SER A 70 6.80 -3.59 -14.90
C SER A 70 6.66 -4.57 -13.73
N PRO A 71 7.50 -5.62 -13.57
CA PRO A 71 7.47 -6.51 -12.41
C PRO A 71 7.75 -5.78 -11.09
N LEU A 72 8.70 -4.85 -11.12
CA LEU A 72 9.12 -4.09 -9.94
C LEU A 72 7.97 -3.22 -9.41
N LEU A 73 7.26 -2.53 -10.31
CA LEU A 73 6.10 -1.71 -9.95
C LEU A 73 4.93 -2.57 -9.46
N LYS A 74 4.70 -3.75 -10.06
CA LYS A 74 3.68 -4.70 -9.62
C LYS A 74 3.90 -5.16 -8.18
N VAL A 75 5.12 -5.51 -7.79
CA VAL A 75 5.42 -5.93 -6.41
C VAL A 75 5.13 -4.80 -5.41
N ILE A 76 5.53 -3.57 -5.73
CA ILE A 76 5.27 -2.39 -4.87
C ILE A 76 3.76 -2.18 -4.71
N CYS A 77 3.00 -2.24 -5.81
CA CYS A 77 1.54 -2.11 -5.78
C CYS A 77 0.87 -3.24 -4.99
N ILE A 78 1.27 -4.50 -5.19
CA ILE A 78 0.74 -5.65 -4.45
C ILE A 78 0.99 -5.47 -2.96
N GLY A 79 2.21 -5.11 -2.56
CA GLY A 79 2.57 -4.89 -1.16
C GLY A 79 1.75 -3.77 -0.52
N ALA A 80 1.61 -2.63 -1.21
CA ALA A 80 0.82 -1.49 -0.71
C ALA A 80 -0.67 -1.84 -0.56
N CYS A 81 -1.28 -2.42 -1.59
CA CYS A 81 -2.70 -2.81 -1.57
C CYS A 81 -2.97 -3.88 -0.51
N ALA A 82 -2.09 -4.88 -0.38
CA ALA A 82 -2.23 -5.93 0.62
C ALA A 82 -2.13 -5.40 2.04
N LYS A 83 -1.20 -4.48 2.30
CA LYS A 83 -1.08 -3.82 3.60
C LYS A 83 -2.38 -3.10 3.97
N ILE A 84 -2.91 -2.29 3.05
CA ILE A 84 -4.18 -1.57 3.27
C ILE A 84 -5.30 -2.57 3.54
N ALA A 85 -5.48 -3.57 2.68
CA ALA A 85 -6.53 -4.58 2.83
C ALA A 85 -6.42 -5.37 4.14
N ALA A 86 -5.20 -5.73 4.56
CA ALA A 86 -4.98 -6.45 5.81
C ALA A 86 -5.30 -5.60 7.05
N GLU A 87 -4.91 -4.31 7.06
CA GLU A 87 -5.28 -3.41 8.16
C GLU A 87 -6.80 -3.19 8.23
N VAL A 88 -7.48 -3.06 7.08
CA VAL A 88 -8.95 -2.99 7.02
C VAL A 88 -9.60 -4.24 7.64
N CYS A 89 -9.10 -5.43 7.30
CA CYS A 89 -9.59 -6.67 7.90
C CYS A 89 -9.32 -6.74 9.42
N ARG A 90 -8.16 -6.25 9.90
CA ARG A 90 -7.86 -6.17 11.34
C ARG A 90 -8.79 -5.21 12.06
N ASP A 91 -9.07 -4.05 11.48
CA ASP A 91 -9.97 -3.04 12.04
C ASP A 91 -11.42 -3.54 12.12
N ALA A 92 -11.83 -4.43 11.21
CA ALA A 92 -13.10 -5.14 11.25
C ALA A 92 -13.15 -6.29 12.28
N GLY A 93 -12.05 -6.58 12.99
CA GLY A 93 -11.94 -7.70 13.93
C GLY A 93 -11.57 -9.04 13.28
N GLU A 94 -11.48 -9.09 11.95
CA GLU A 94 -11.22 -10.28 11.14
C GLU A 94 -9.71 -10.55 10.97
N LYS A 95 -9.00 -10.77 12.08
CA LYS A 95 -7.54 -11.01 12.07
C LYS A 95 -7.13 -12.22 11.23
N GLY A 96 -7.96 -13.25 11.18
CA GLY A 96 -7.72 -14.45 10.36
C GLY A 96 -7.79 -14.16 8.86
N VAL A 97 -8.68 -13.27 8.43
CA VAL A 97 -8.77 -12.83 7.02
C VAL A 97 -7.59 -11.93 6.68
N ALA A 98 -7.21 -11.01 7.57
CA ALA A 98 -6.02 -10.16 7.38
C ALA A 98 -4.75 -10.99 7.13
N ALA A 99 -4.51 -12.04 7.92
CA ALA A 99 -3.37 -12.93 7.75
C ALA A 99 -3.39 -13.66 6.40
N LYS A 100 -4.58 -14.07 5.93
CA LYS A 100 -4.74 -14.71 4.60
C LYS A 100 -4.43 -13.72 3.46
N VAL A 101 -4.85 -12.46 3.58
CA VAL A 101 -4.55 -11.41 2.60
C VAL A 101 -3.04 -11.15 2.53
N GLU A 102 -2.37 -11.04 3.67
CA GLU A 102 -0.90 -10.89 3.71
C GLU A 102 -0.19 -12.09 3.06
N LEU A 103 -0.64 -13.30 3.35
CA LEU A 103 -0.05 -14.51 2.78
C LEU A 103 -0.25 -14.60 1.25
N ALA A 104 -1.45 -14.25 0.76
CA ALA A 104 -1.73 -14.19 -0.67
C ALA A 104 -0.84 -13.15 -1.38
N ALA A 105 -0.62 -12.00 -0.76
CA ALA A 105 0.24 -10.95 -1.30
C ALA A 105 1.70 -11.37 -1.38
N VAL A 106 2.21 -12.11 -0.39
CA VAL A 106 3.56 -12.68 -0.42
C VAL A 106 3.70 -13.65 -1.60
N MET A 107 2.72 -14.53 -1.80
CA MET A 107 2.73 -15.46 -2.94
C MET A 107 2.72 -14.73 -4.29
N CYS A 108 1.87 -13.72 -4.46
CA CYS A 108 1.85 -12.89 -5.67
C CYS A 108 3.16 -12.11 -5.87
N GLY A 109 3.75 -11.60 -4.78
CA GLY A 109 5.04 -10.93 -4.80
C GLY A 109 6.17 -11.86 -5.25
N MET A 110 6.20 -13.10 -4.74
CA MET A 110 7.15 -14.13 -5.17
C MET A 110 7.00 -14.45 -6.66
N LEU A 111 5.78 -14.59 -7.17
CA LEU A 111 5.54 -14.81 -8.60
C LEU A 111 6.04 -13.65 -9.47
N CYS A 112 5.92 -12.42 -8.99
CA CYS A 112 6.46 -11.24 -9.70
C CYS A 112 7.98 -11.10 -9.56
N ALA A 113 8.60 -11.72 -8.56
CA ALA A 113 10.05 -11.71 -8.38
C ALA A 113 10.78 -12.62 -9.38
N VAL A 114 10.15 -13.72 -9.82
CA VAL A 114 10.73 -14.66 -10.81
C VAL A 114 11.18 -13.96 -12.10
N PRO A 115 10.31 -13.24 -12.85
CA PRO A 115 10.73 -12.58 -14.09
C PRO A 115 11.80 -11.51 -13.86
N LEU A 116 11.79 -10.87 -12.68
CA LEU A 116 12.79 -9.87 -12.33
C LEU A 116 14.19 -10.49 -12.15
N VAL A 117 14.25 -11.68 -11.55
CA VAL A 117 15.50 -12.43 -11.38
C VAL A 117 15.99 -12.97 -12.73
N GLU A 118 15.10 -13.48 -13.58
CA GLU A 118 15.45 -13.95 -14.93
C GLU A 118 16.08 -12.84 -15.77
N GLN A 119 15.49 -11.65 -15.79
CA GLN A 119 16.03 -10.50 -16.52
C GLN A 119 17.37 -10.03 -15.96
N ALA A 120 17.51 -10.01 -14.64
CA ALA A 120 18.79 -9.65 -14.01
C ALA A 120 19.90 -10.64 -14.39
N LEU A 121 19.60 -11.95 -14.40
CA LEU A 121 20.55 -12.98 -14.83
C LEU A 121 20.90 -12.85 -16.31
N HIS A 122 19.94 -12.55 -17.18
CA HIS A 122 20.18 -12.31 -18.61
C HIS A 122 21.13 -11.12 -18.84
N MET A 123 20.95 -10.01 -18.12
CA MET A 123 21.85 -8.85 -18.23
C MET A 123 23.30 -9.19 -17.82
N ILE A 124 23.48 -9.99 -16.76
CA ILE A 124 24.81 -10.41 -16.30
C ILE A 124 25.45 -11.41 -17.27
N ALA A 125 24.66 -12.34 -17.82
CA ALA A 125 25.15 -13.35 -18.77
C ALA A 125 25.45 -12.80 -20.17
N ALA A 126 24.90 -11.63 -20.51
CA ALA A 126 25.17 -10.94 -21.78
C ALA A 126 26.44 -10.06 -21.75
N LEU A 127 27.16 -10.02 -20.63
CA LEU A 127 28.38 -9.25 -20.39
C LEU A 127 29.63 -10.12 -20.55
#